data_AF-A0A9P7E3N7-F1
#
_entry.id   AF-A0A9P7E3N7-F1
#
_cell.length_a   1.000
_cell.length_b   1.000
_cell.length_c   1.000
_cell.angle_alpha   90.00
_cell.angle_beta   90.00
_cell.angle_gamma   90.00
#
_symmetry.space_group_name_H-M   'P 1'
#
loop_
_entity.id
_entity.type
_entity.pdbx_description
1 polymer ?
#
loop_
_entity_poly.entity_id
_entity_poly.type
_entity_poly.pdbx_seq_one_letter_code
_entity_poly.pdbx_strand_id
1 'polypeptide(L)'
;MSLKDSVDVDAGARVGLEKLGYKQEMKRSRGLVHILFTYGLAAPIATSLVGGGPAVMIWGWILVSILTQTLALSLAEICSKYPTSAGAYYWCYRLGSPHTRVLASWINGWLTVVGVWTIALSVTFGTAQLIVAGAGIYHPEWTATAWQTCKASSIVYQYDMIFLGVTAVACLFCLFFNKHLPAIDIICACWTGLGIIVILICVSVKAAAGRHSISFALGHFDASYSGWTPGWSFFIGTLPLNNVLAYTYSAIGMITNMAEEVHNPSEILPKAITWSIPIGTLSGIVFLLPILFTLPDIDTLLQVSSGQPIGVMFTLIMGSKAGGFGLVIFGIGMFCAISISCAASRATWAFARDKAIPFHQLFSKISPYLDDVPVNALLLSTVIQILLGLIYLGSTAAFNAFVGVAVMCLGASYAMPVAMSLMNARRDMHDAPFNLGRFGTAINAVAVLWIMFAMVLFSMPAVIPVTRVSMNYASVVFVGFGVISAVWYLINGRFHYTGPPIPEESAASSESNRSTSPLQG
;
A
#
# COMPACT_ATOMS: atom_id res chain seq x y z
N MET A 1 1.40 -17.17 25.31
CA MET A 1 2.61 -16.50 25.85
C MET A 1 2.29 -16.10 27.28
N SER A 2 3.09 -16.50 28.28
CA SER A 2 2.85 -16.10 29.67
C SER A 2 3.11 -14.60 29.83
N LEU A 3 2.39 -13.92 30.73
CA LEU A 3 2.56 -12.47 31.00
C LEU A 3 4.01 -12.10 31.35
N LYS A 4 4.77 -13.04 31.95
CA LYS A 4 6.18 -12.85 32.28
C LYS A 4 7.07 -12.86 31.03
N ASP A 5 6.81 -13.76 30.09
CA ASP A 5 7.53 -13.85 28.83
C ASP A 5 7.33 -12.59 27.97
N SER A 6 6.13 -11.98 28.00
CA SER A 6 5.87 -10.74 27.26
C SER A 6 6.65 -9.53 27.79
N VAL A 7 6.85 -9.45 29.11
CA VAL A 7 7.55 -8.32 29.75
C VAL A 7 9.05 -8.38 29.44
N ASP A 8 9.66 -9.57 29.51
CA ASP A 8 11.10 -9.75 29.20
C ASP A 8 11.39 -9.52 27.71
N VAL A 9 10.49 -9.96 26.84
CA VAL A 9 10.58 -9.72 25.38
C VAL A 9 10.46 -8.24 25.04
N ASP A 10 9.56 -7.52 25.70
CA ASP A 10 9.39 -6.08 25.49
C ASP A 10 10.58 -5.28 26.03
N ALA A 11 11.20 -5.72 27.14
CA ALA A 11 12.43 -5.12 27.63
C ALA A 11 13.58 -5.28 26.61
N GLY A 12 13.76 -6.47 26.03
CA GLY A 12 14.76 -6.73 25.00
C GLY A 12 14.55 -5.90 23.73
N ALA A 13 13.30 -5.79 23.26
CA ALA A 13 12.96 -4.98 22.09
C ALA A 13 13.20 -3.47 22.32
N ARG A 14 13.02 -2.96 23.55
CA ARG A 14 13.33 -1.57 23.90
C ARG A 14 14.84 -1.31 23.83
N VAL A 15 15.64 -2.20 24.42
CA VAL A 15 17.12 -2.12 24.35
C VAL A 15 17.59 -2.21 22.89
N GLY A 16 16.96 -3.06 22.07
CA GLY A 16 17.24 -3.16 20.64
C GLY A 16 16.99 -1.84 19.88
N LEU A 17 15.91 -1.13 20.21
CA LEU A 17 15.59 0.16 19.60
C LEU A 17 16.55 1.27 20.05
N GLU A 18 16.93 1.28 21.34
CA GLU A 18 17.94 2.19 21.88
C GLU A 18 19.30 2.01 21.19
N LYS A 19 19.70 0.75 20.92
CA LYS A 19 20.88 0.41 20.10
C LYS A 19 20.78 0.87 18.64
N LEU A 20 19.61 1.29 18.16
CA LEU A 20 19.43 1.87 16.83
C LEU A 20 19.41 3.39 16.85
N GLY A 21 19.56 4.00 18.04
CA GLY A 21 19.55 5.45 18.25
C GLY A 21 18.16 6.02 18.55
N TYR A 22 17.14 5.18 18.77
CA TYR A 22 15.77 5.62 18.98
C TYR A 22 15.29 5.32 20.40
N LYS A 23 14.55 6.27 20.98
CA LYS A 23 13.77 6.04 22.20
C LYS A 23 12.36 5.59 21.82
N GLN A 24 11.87 4.56 22.48
CA GLN A 24 10.50 4.08 22.29
C GLN A 24 9.50 5.12 22.82
N GLU A 25 8.56 5.56 21.98
CA GLU A 25 7.53 6.52 22.38
C GLU A 25 6.11 5.94 22.35
N MET A 26 5.88 4.82 21.65
CA MET A 26 4.59 4.13 21.59
C MET A 26 4.56 2.85 22.41
N LYS A 27 3.38 2.53 22.97
CA LYS A 27 3.14 1.28 23.69
C LYS A 27 2.97 0.11 22.73
N ARG A 28 3.58 -1.03 23.07
CA ARG A 28 3.41 -2.28 22.31
C ARG A 28 2.05 -2.88 22.56
N SER A 29 1.38 -3.26 21.48
CA SER A 29 0.02 -3.83 21.48
C SER A 29 -0.23 -4.83 20.35
N ARG A 30 0.69 -4.97 19.38
CA ARG A 30 0.51 -5.81 18.19
C ARG A 30 1.37 -7.07 18.22
N GLY A 31 0.72 -8.21 17.96
CA GLY A 31 1.37 -9.49 17.68
C GLY A 31 1.29 -9.84 16.20
N LEU A 32 1.88 -10.98 15.82
CA LEU A 32 1.97 -11.45 14.43
C LEU A 32 0.61 -11.50 13.72
N VAL A 33 -0.42 -12.02 14.37
CA VAL A 33 -1.77 -12.18 13.77
C VAL A 33 -2.40 -10.85 13.40
N HIS A 34 -2.08 -9.75 14.11
CA HIS A 34 -2.67 -8.44 13.85
C HIS A 34 -2.13 -7.81 12.55
N ILE A 35 -0.93 -8.19 12.14
CA ILE A 35 -0.21 -7.56 11.01
C ILE A 35 -0.02 -8.49 9.80
N LEU A 36 -0.41 -9.76 9.94
CA LEU A 36 -0.18 -10.79 8.93
C LEU A 36 -1.12 -10.67 7.73
N PHE A 37 -2.34 -10.17 7.93
CA PHE A 37 -3.39 -10.21 6.92
C PHE A 37 -3.37 -8.95 6.04
N THR A 38 -3.32 -9.18 4.73
CA THR A 38 -3.48 -8.14 3.70
C THR A 38 -4.95 -8.03 3.30
N TYR A 39 -5.45 -6.80 3.23
CA TYR A 39 -6.85 -6.50 2.87
C TYR A 39 -6.90 -5.77 1.51
N GLY A 40 -8.03 -5.87 0.79
CA GLY A 40 -8.26 -5.02 -0.41
C GLY A 40 -8.42 -5.73 -1.76
N LEU A 41 -8.73 -7.03 -1.79
CA LEU A 41 -8.90 -7.83 -3.01
C LEU A 41 -9.98 -7.32 -4.00
N ALA A 42 -10.85 -6.40 -3.57
CA ALA A 42 -11.99 -5.94 -4.36
C ALA A 42 -11.72 -4.68 -5.19
N ALA A 43 -10.59 -3.98 -5.01
CA ALA A 43 -10.56 -2.56 -5.36
C ALA A 43 -10.56 -2.25 -6.88
N PRO A 44 -9.90 -3.03 -7.77
CA PRO A 44 -10.18 -2.81 -9.20
C PRO A 44 -10.11 -4.09 -10.08
N ILE A 45 -11.27 -4.69 -10.36
CA ILE A 45 -11.43 -5.78 -11.36
C ILE A 45 -11.52 -5.22 -12.79
N ALA A 46 -11.95 -3.96 -12.94
CA ALA A 46 -12.30 -3.34 -14.21
C ALA A 46 -11.14 -3.36 -15.24
N THR A 47 -9.91 -3.02 -14.86
CA THR A 47 -8.83 -2.95 -15.85
C THR A 47 -8.20 -4.30 -16.14
N SER A 48 -8.33 -5.27 -15.24
CA SER A 48 -7.97 -6.66 -15.53
C SER A 48 -8.87 -7.20 -16.66
N LEU A 49 -10.14 -6.79 -16.67
CA LEU A 49 -11.06 -7.08 -17.78
C LEU A 49 -10.59 -6.43 -19.08
N VAL A 50 -10.23 -5.13 -19.06
CA VAL A 50 -9.73 -4.39 -20.25
C VAL A 50 -8.43 -4.98 -20.80
N GLY A 51 -7.50 -5.41 -19.96
CA GLY A 51 -6.17 -5.85 -20.39
C GLY A 51 -6.10 -7.28 -20.94
N GLY A 52 -7.14 -8.09 -20.77
CA GLY A 52 -7.11 -9.48 -21.20
C GLY A 52 -8.08 -10.41 -20.49
N GLY A 53 -8.97 -9.91 -19.64
CA GLY A 53 -10.05 -10.70 -19.08
C GLY A 53 -9.59 -11.78 -18.08
N PRO A 54 -10.24 -12.95 -18.08
CA PRO A 54 -10.01 -14.02 -17.09
C PRO A 54 -8.56 -14.51 -16.99
N ALA A 55 -7.87 -14.69 -18.12
CA ALA A 55 -6.49 -15.19 -18.12
C ALA A 55 -5.53 -14.22 -17.41
N VAL A 56 -5.71 -12.91 -17.60
CA VAL A 56 -4.91 -11.88 -16.92
C VAL A 56 -5.19 -11.87 -15.43
N MET A 57 -6.46 -12.03 -15.02
CA MET A 57 -6.85 -12.02 -13.61
C MET A 57 -6.19 -13.16 -12.82
N ILE A 58 -6.16 -14.39 -13.35
CA ILE A 58 -5.61 -15.54 -12.61
C ILE A 58 -4.09 -15.69 -12.76
N TRP A 59 -3.56 -15.64 -14.00
CA TRP A 59 -2.14 -15.85 -14.24
C TRP A 59 -1.31 -14.62 -13.89
N GLY A 60 -1.88 -13.43 -14.10
CA GLY A 60 -1.30 -12.21 -13.57
C GLY A 60 -1.18 -12.28 -12.05
N TRP A 61 -2.24 -12.74 -11.34
CA TRP A 61 -2.23 -12.86 -9.88
C TRP A 61 -1.08 -13.73 -9.38
N ILE A 62 -0.93 -14.93 -9.95
CA ILE A 62 0.15 -15.86 -9.60
C ILE A 62 1.53 -15.25 -9.90
N LEU A 63 1.71 -14.67 -11.10
CA LEU A 63 2.99 -14.09 -11.52
C LEU A 63 3.43 -12.94 -10.60
N VAL A 64 2.53 -11.99 -10.34
CA VAL A 64 2.81 -10.83 -9.48
C VAL A 64 3.07 -11.25 -8.04
N SER A 65 2.33 -12.24 -7.53
CA SER A 65 2.58 -12.79 -6.19
C SER A 65 3.97 -13.40 -6.06
N ILE A 66 4.41 -14.19 -7.04
CA ILE A 66 5.75 -14.81 -7.03
C ILE A 66 6.84 -13.73 -7.08
N LEU A 67 6.70 -12.75 -7.96
CA LEU A 67 7.69 -11.68 -8.10
C LEU A 67 7.71 -10.77 -6.87
N THR A 68 6.56 -10.46 -6.29
CA THR A 68 6.46 -9.64 -5.08
C THR A 68 6.96 -10.40 -3.84
N GLN A 69 6.87 -11.74 -3.83
CA GLN A 69 7.49 -12.57 -2.78
C GLN A 69 8.99 -12.32 -2.69
N THR A 70 9.68 -12.17 -3.83
CA THR A 70 11.11 -11.88 -3.83
C THR A 70 11.42 -10.56 -3.14
N LEU A 71 10.62 -9.53 -3.38
CA LEU A 71 10.75 -8.24 -2.70
C LEU A 71 10.47 -8.36 -1.19
N ALA A 72 9.41 -9.05 -0.79
CA ALA A 72 9.09 -9.24 0.62
C ALA A 72 10.19 -9.99 1.38
N LEU A 73 10.76 -11.04 0.77
CA LEU A 73 11.89 -11.78 1.34
C LEU A 73 13.09 -10.86 1.57
N SER A 74 13.45 -10.04 0.59
CA SER A 74 14.54 -9.06 0.70
C SER A 74 14.27 -8.01 1.80
N LEU A 75 13.05 -7.49 1.87
CA LEU A 75 12.65 -6.54 2.91
C LEU A 75 12.64 -7.17 4.30
N ALA A 76 12.20 -8.43 4.41
CA ALA A 76 12.17 -9.17 5.66
C ALA A 76 13.58 -9.37 6.22
N GLU A 77 14.57 -9.68 5.38
CA GLU A 77 15.98 -9.75 5.79
C GLU A 77 16.48 -8.43 6.38
N ILE A 78 16.27 -7.31 5.67
CA ILE A 78 16.69 -5.99 6.13
C ILE A 78 15.95 -5.58 7.42
N CYS A 79 14.64 -5.81 7.47
CA CYS A 79 13.80 -5.49 8.62
C CYS A 79 14.17 -6.31 9.86
N SER A 80 14.64 -7.54 9.69
CA SER A 80 15.06 -8.40 10.81
C SER A 80 16.28 -7.82 11.54
N LYS A 81 17.19 -7.19 10.79
CA LYS A 81 18.39 -6.56 11.33
C LYS A 81 18.12 -5.16 11.87
N TYR A 82 17.25 -4.40 11.22
CA TYR A 82 16.95 -3.00 11.56
C TYR A 82 15.44 -2.75 11.75
N PRO A 83 14.82 -3.32 12.79
CA PRO A 83 13.39 -3.16 13.06
C PRO A 83 13.09 -1.78 13.66
N THR A 84 12.83 -0.79 12.81
CA THR A 84 12.53 0.59 13.24
C THR A 84 11.25 1.11 12.58
N SER A 85 10.52 1.99 13.27
CA SER A 85 9.33 2.66 12.73
C SER A 85 9.64 3.62 11.57
N ALA A 86 10.92 3.99 11.44
CA ALA A 86 11.44 4.73 10.31
C ALA A 86 11.45 3.90 9.01
N GLY A 87 11.51 2.57 9.09
CA GLY A 87 11.38 1.67 7.94
C GLY A 87 12.42 1.93 6.86
N ALA A 88 11.97 2.02 5.60
CA ALA A 88 12.82 2.00 4.41
C ALA A 88 13.88 3.11 4.33
N TYR A 89 13.59 4.32 4.82
CA TYR A 89 14.57 5.41 4.73
C TYR A 89 15.72 5.23 5.72
N TYR A 90 15.45 4.66 6.89
CA TYR A 90 16.49 4.26 7.85
C TYR A 90 17.42 3.20 7.25
N TRP A 91 16.85 2.21 6.55
CA TRP A 91 17.64 1.19 5.89
C TRP A 91 18.53 1.76 4.79
N CYS A 92 18.02 2.71 3.98
CA CYS A 92 18.84 3.42 3.00
C CYS A 92 20.00 4.19 3.65
N TYR A 93 19.76 4.80 4.81
CA TYR A 93 20.82 5.49 5.53
C TYR A 93 21.90 4.53 6.06
N ARG A 94 21.49 3.38 6.60
CA ARG A 94 22.41 2.38 7.17
C ARG A 94 23.21 1.62 6.12
N LEU A 95 22.58 1.30 5.00
CA LEU A 95 23.19 0.58 3.88
C LEU A 95 23.91 1.53 2.90
N GLY A 96 23.75 2.84 3.07
CA GLY A 96 24.35 3.82 2.17
C GLY A 96 25.83 4.07 2.45
N SER A 97 26.57 4.33 1.37
CA SER A 97 27.93 4.85 1.48
C SER A 97 27.94 6.16 2.27
N PRO A 98 29.04 6.51 2.97
CA PRO A 98 29.11 7.73 3.79
C PRO A 98 28.75 9.02 3.04
N HIS A 99 29.02 9.06 1.73
CA HIS A 99 28.74 10.22 0.87
C HIS A 99 27.29 10.28 0.37
N THR A 100 26.63 9.13 0.16
CA THR A 100 25.29 9.07 -0.45
C THR A 100 24.17 8.78 0.54
N ARG A 101 24.48 8.28 1.75
CA ARG A 101 23.48 7.84 2.75
C ARG A 101 22.45 8.90 3.15
N VAL A 102 22.87 10.15 3.33
CA VAL A 102 21.97 11.25 3.73
C VAL A 102 20.98 11.56 2.61
N LEU A 103 21.48 11.67 1.38
CA LEU A 103 20.65 11.97 0.20
C LEU A 103 19.72 10.80 -0.12
N ALA A 104 20.21 9.57 -0.08
CA ALA A 104 19.41 8.38 -0.32
C ALA A 104 18.28 8.24 0.73
N SER A 105 18.59 8.45 2.01
CA SER A 105 17.60 8.48 3.09
C SER A 105 16.56 9.58 2.88
N TRP A 106 16.96 10.77 2.43
CA TRP A 106 16.04 11.86 2.15
C TRP A 106 15.08 11.52 1.01
N ILE A 107 15.61 11.10 -0.14
CA ILE A 107 14.80 10.72 -1.32
C ILE A 107 13.84 9.60 -0.92
N ASN A 108 14.35 8.55 -0.27
CA ASN A 108 13.53 7.43 0.17
C ASN A 108 12.44 7.85 1.16
N GLY A 109 12.76 8.72 2.11
CA GLY A 109 11.80 9.21 3.09
C GLY A 109 10.64 9.97 2.46
N TRP A 110 10.93 10.84 1.48
CA TRP A 110 9.91 11.54 0.72
C TRP A 110 9.06 10.61 -0.15
N LEU A 111 9.68 9.62 -0.82
CA LEU A 111 8.92 8.60 -1.54
C LEU A 111 7.99 7.82 -0.61
N THR A 112 8.46 7.43 0.59
CA THR A 112 7.61 6.77 1.59
C THR A 112 6.43 7.65 1.98
N VAL A 113 6.67 8.91 2.36
CA VAL A 113 5.61 9.79 2.87
C VAL A 113 4.58 10.14 1.80
N VAL A 114 5.02 10.47 0.58
CA VAL A 114 4.09 10.70 -0.54
C VAL A 114 3.32 9.42 -0.86
N GLY A 115 4.01 8.27 -0.86
CA GLY A 115 3.40 6.96 -1.11
C GLY A 115 2.32 6.61 -0.08
N VAL A 116 2.57 6.80 1.22
CA VAL A 116 1.59 6.47 2.27
C VAL A 116 0.39 7.43 2.26
N TRP A 117 0.57 8.71 1.92
CA TRP A 117 -0.56 9.65 1.80
C TRP A 117 -1.45 9.31 0.61
N THR A 118 -0.84 9.02 -0.54
CA THR A 118 -1.56 8.71 -1.78
C THR A 118 -2.19 7.32 -1.78
N ILE A 119 -1.60 6.32 -1.10
CA ILE A 119 -2.22 4.99 -0.96
C ILE A 119 -3.41 5.05 0.01
N ALA A 120 -3.30 5.81 1.11
CA ALA A 120 -4.41 6.00 2.05
C ALA A 120 -5.59 6.71 1.38
N LEU A 121 -5.32 7.72 0.55
CA LEU A 121 -6.30 8.36 -0.34
C LEU A 121 -6.98 7.32 -1.25
N SER A 122 -6.20 6.48 -1.93
CA SER A 122 -6.74 5.48 -2.85
C SER A 122 -7.67 4.49 -2.14
N VAL A 123 -7.31 4.00 -0.96
CA VAL A 123 -8.13 3.03 -0.21
C VAL A 123 -9.42 3.67 0.30
N THR A 124 -9.35 4.87 0.88
CA THR A 124 -10.52 5.59 1.38
C THR A 124 -11.48 5.96 0.24
N PHE A 125 -10.92 6.32 -0.92
CA PHE A 125 -11.68 6.56 -2.14
C PHE A 125 -12.31 5.30 -2.71
N GLY A 126 -11.56 4.20 -2.85
CA GLY A 126 -12.09 2.91 -3.30
C GLY A 126 -13.19 2.38 -2.38
N THR A 127 -13.10 2.66 -1.08
CA THR A 127 -14.17 2.37 -0.11
C THR A 127 -15.43 3.18 -0.40
N ALA A 128 -15.29 4.47 -0.69
CA ALA A 128 -16.42 5.30 -1.11
C ALA A 128 -17.05 4.77 -2.40
N GLN A 129 -16.25 4.31 -3.38
CA GLN A 129 -16.75 3.68 -4.61
C GLN A 129 -17.57 2.42 -4.33
N LEU A 130 -17.15 1.58 -3.38
CA LEU A 130 -17.91 0.38 -3.01
C LEU A 130 -19.25 0.74 -2.35
N ILE A 131 -19.29 1.77 -1.51
CA ILE A 131 -20.55 2.26 -0.90
C ILE A 131 -21.50 2.79 -1.97
N VAL A 132 -20.97 3.58 -2.91
CA VAL A 132 -21.72 4.11 -4.06
C VAL A 132 -22.22 2.98 -4.95
N ALA A 133 -21.39 1.99 -5.25
CA ALA A 133 -21.80 0.81 -6.01
C ALA A 133 -22.94 0.05 -5.30
N GLY A 134 -22.87 -0.10 -3.97
CA GLY A 134 -23.93 -0.70 -3.18
C GLY A 134 -25.26 0.06 -3.25
N ALA A 135 -25.22 1.39 -3.16
CA ALA A 135 -26.41 2.24 -3.32
C ALA A 135 -27.01 2.18 -4.73
N GLY A 136 -26.15 2.12 -5.77
CA GLY A 136 -26.55 2.00 -7.17
C GLY A 136 -27.32 0.72 -7.50
N ILE A 137 -27.13 -0.36 -6.73
CA ILE A 137 -27.89 -1.62 -6.91
C ILE A 137 -29.41 -1.40 -6.69
N TYR A 138 -29.77 -0.58 -5.72
CA TYR A 138 -31.19 -0.30 -5.40
C TYR A 138 -31.76 0.84 -6.24
N HIS A 139 -30.91 1.80 -6.62
CA HIS A 139 -31.28 2.96 -7.43
C HIS A 139 -30.52 2.96 -8.77
N PRO A 140 -30.96 2.17 -9.77
CA PRO A 140 -30.26 2.07 -11.06
C PRO A 140 -30.31 3.35 -11.91
N GLU A 141 -31.30 4.21 -11.70
CA GLU A 141 -31.36 5.55 -12.34
C GLU A 141 -30.50 6.59 -11.63
N TRP A 142 -29.93 6.25 -10.47
CA TRP A 142 -29.05 7.13 -9.74
C TRP A 142 -27.63 7.05 -10.30
N THR A 143 -27.25 8.07 -11.06
CA THR A 143 -25.87 8.25 -11.51
C THR A 143 -25.15 9.19 -10.55
N ALA A 144 -24.21 8.65 -9.78
CA ALA A 144 -23.27 9.46 -8.99
C ALA A 144 -22.41 10.30 -9.94
N THR A 145 -22.79 11.54 -10.16
CA THR A 145 -22.08 12.45 -11.07
C THR A 145 -21.03 13.21 -10.26
N ALA A 146 -19.78 13.26 -10.74
CA ALA A 146 -18.69 14.02 -10.09
C ALA A 146 -18.93 15.54 -10.10
N TRP A 147 -19.83 16.03 -10.97
CA TRP A 147 -20.16 17.44 -11.09
C TRP A 147 -21.58 17.64 -11.63
N GLN A 148 -22.50 18.18 -10.83
CA GLN A 148 -23.62 19.00 -11.33
C GLN A 148 -23.86 20.20 -10.41
N THR A 149 -22.94 21.17 -10.49
CA THR A 149 -23.11 22.63 -10.44
C THR A 149 -23.89 23.26 -9.27
N CYS A 150 -23.24 24.23 -8.63
CA CYS A 150 -23.85 25.38 -7.97
C CYS A 150 -25.15 25.87 -8.65
N LYS A 151 -26.30 25.37 -8.23
CA LYS A 151 -27.56 26.10 -8.23
C LYS A 151 -28.45 25.49 -7.16
N ALA A 152 -28.93 26.36 -6.29
CA ALA A 152 -29.79 26.08 -5.17
C ALA A 152 -30.91 25.07 -5.48
N SER A 153 -30.76 23.83 -5.02
CA SER A 153 -31.80 23.02 -4.37
C SER A 153 -31.19 21.65 -4.03
N SER A 154 -31.61 21.09 -2.91
CA SER A 154 -31.08 19.88 -2.29
C SER A 154 -30.83 18.70 -3.25
N ILE A 155 -29.78 17.91 -2.92
CA ILE A 155 -29.37 16.61 -3.47
C ILE A 155 -28.35 16.73 -4.61
N VAL A 156 -27.26 15.94 -4.54
CA VAL A 156 -26.12 15.82 -5.49
C VAL A 156 -24.83 16.62 -5.15
N TYR A 157 -24.20 16.27 -4.01
CA TYR A 157 -22.75 16.39 -3.72
C TYR A 157 -22.18 15.03 -3.24
N GLN A 158 -22.79 13.93 -3.65
CA GLN A 158 -22.81 12.70 -2.84
C GLN A 158 -21.50 11.93 -2.86
N TYR A 159 -20.77 11.89 -3.97
CA TYR A 159 -19.55 11.09 -4.07
C TYR A 159 -18.43 11.62 -3.17
N ASP A 160 -18.12 12.92 -3.25
CA ASP A 160 -17.08 13.55 -2.43
C ASP A 160 -17.49 13.69 -0.96
N MET A 161 -18.78 13.83 -0.67
CA MET A 161 -19.28 13.81 0.71
C MET A 161 -19.19 12.41 1.33
N ILE A 162 -19.41 11.33 0.56
CA ILE A 162 -19.18 9.96 1.02
C ILE A 162 -17.70 9.74 1.24
N PHE A 163 -16.83 10.17 0.32
CA PHE A 163 -15.38 10.11 0.51
C PHE A 163 -14.91 10.89 1.76
N LEU A 164 -15.39 12.12 1.95
CA LEU A 164 -15.09 12.93 3.13
C LEU A 164 -15.60 12.25 4.40
N GLY A 165 -16.81 11.66 4.35
CA GLY A 165 -17.40 10.90 5.45
C GLY A 165 -16.57 9.66 5.80
N VAL A 166 -16.18 8.86 4.81
CA VAL A 166 -15.30 7.68 4.98
C VAL A 166 -13.97 8.09 5.60
N THR A 167 -13.35 9.14 5.08
CA THR A 167 -12.06 9.66 5.56
C THR A 167 -12.19 10.19 7.00
N ALA A 168 -13.27 10.93 7.30
CA ALA A 168 -13.55 11.44 8.64
C ALA A 168 -13.80 10.31 9.64
N VAL A 169 -14.56 9.28 9.27
CA VAL A 169 -14.79 8.09 10.10
C VAL A 169 -13.48 7.36 10.33
N ALA A 170 -12.67 7.12 9.30
CA ALA A 170 -11.36 6.48 9.45
C ALA A 170 -10.46 7.27 10.43
N CYS A 171 -10.41 8.60 10.27
CA CYS A 171 -9.66 9.48 11.17
C CYS A 171 -10.20 9.42 12.62
N LEU A 172 -11.52 9.46 12.81
CA LEU A 172 -12.17 9.40 14.13
C LEU A 172 -11.82 8.09 14.85
N PHE A 173 -11.91 6.96 14.15
CA PHE A 173 -11.56 5.65 14.70
C PHE A 173 -10.08 5.59 15.08
N CYS A 174 -9.18 6.10 14.24
CA CYS A 174 -7.75 6.16 14.56
C CYS A 174 -7.42 7.07 15.75
N LEU A 175 -8.23 8.11 16.02
CA LEU A 175 -8.05 9.03 17.15
C LEU A 175 -8.55 8.44 18.47
N PHE A 176 -9.81 8.00 18.50
CA PHE A 176 -10.49 7.64 19.76
C PHE A 176 -10.40 6.16 20.11
N PHE A 177 -10.16 5.29 19.13
CA PHE A 177 -10.17 3.84 19.32
C PHE A 177 -8.78 3.21 19.12
N ASN A 178 -7.69 3.96 19.32
CA ASN A 178 -6.33 3.47 19.11
C ASN A 178 -6.04 2.16 19.87
N LYS A 179 -6.44 2.09 21.15
CA LYS A 179 -6.32 0.88 21.98
C LYS A 179 -7.08 -0.33 21.41
N HIS A 180 -8.15 -0.10 20.66
CA HIS A 180 -8.98 -1.15 20.04
C HIS A 180 -8.56 -1.48 18.60
N LEU A 181 -7.67 -0.69 17.97
CA LEU A 181 -7.20 -0.95 16.61
C LEU A 181 -6.65 -2.37 16.42
N PRO A 182 -5.84 -2.94 17.33
CA PRO A 182 -5.39 -4.32 17.17
C PRO A 182 -6.53 -5.35 17.16
N ALA A 183 -7.60 -5.11 17.93
CA ALA A 183 -8.78 -5.96 17.91
C ALA A 183 -9.60 -5.77 16.63
N ILE A 184 -9.69 -4.53 16.13
CA ILE A 184 -10.31 -4.22 14.83
C ILE A 184 -9.56 -4.90 13.68
N ASP A 185 -8.22 -4.94 13.73
CA ASP A 185 -7.41 -5.67 12.75
C ASP A 185 -7.76 -7.17 12.73
N ILE A 186 -7.97 -7.82 13.90
CA ILE A 186 -8.43 -9.23 13.95
C ILE A 186 -9.84 -9.38 13.39
N ILE A 187 -10.77 -8.50 13.77
CA ILE A 187 -12.15 -8.53 13.26
C ILE A 187 -12.14 -8.38 11.74
N CYS A 188 -11.30 -7.51 11.21
CA CYS A 188 -11.10 -7.31 9.78
C CYS A 188 -10.61 -8.59 9.09
N ALA A 189 -9.61 -9.28 9.68
CA ALA A 189 -9.13 -10.57 9.18
C ALA A 189 -10.22 -11.63 9.16
N CYS A 190 -10.97 -11.78 10.24
CA CYS A 190 -12.09 -12.72 10.34
C CYS A 190 -13.20 -12.38 9.34
N TRP A 191 -13.56 -11.10 9.22
CA TRP A 191 -14.56 -10.61 8.27
C TRP A 191 -14.14 -10.85 6.82
N THR A 192 -12.86 -10.65 6.52
CA THR A 192 -12.28 -10.92 5.19
C THR A 192 -12.32 -12.40 4.86
N GLY A 193 -11.86 -13.26 5.77
CA GLY A 193 -11.90 -14.71 5.58
C GLY A 193 -13.32 -15.23 5.40
N LEU A 194 -14.25 -14.78 6.24
CA LEU A 194 -15.67 -15.11 6.12
C LEU A 194 -16.25 -14.60 4.80
N GLY A 195 -15.96 -13.35 4.43
CA GLY A 195 -16.42 -12.74 3.19
C GLY A 195 -15.97 -13.53 1.95
N ILE A 196 -14.72 -13.97 1.91
CA ILE A 196 -14.20 -14.81 0.81
C ILE A 196 -14.97 -16.13 0.72
N ILE A 197 -15.21 -16.80 1.86
CA ILE A 197 -15.98 -18.06 1.90
C ILE A 197 -17.43 -17.83 1.46
N VAL A 198 -18.08 -16.78 1.95
CA VAL A 198 -19.46 -16.43 1.60
C VAL A 198 -19.56 -16.11 0.11
N ILE A 199 -18.66 -15.28 -0.43
CA ILE A 199 -18.60 -14.95 -1.85
C ILE A 199 -18.41 -16.23 -2.66
N LEU A 200 -17.46 -17.09 -2.29
CA LEU A 200 -17.22 -18.36 -2.96
C LEU A 200 -18.49 -19.22 -3.02
N ILE A 201 -19.18 -19.41 -1.89
CA ILE A 201 -20.38 -20.26 -1.83
C ILE A 201 -21.54 -19.62 -2.61
N CYS A 202 -21.85 -18.35 -2.34
CA CYS A 202 -22.99 -17.67 -2.92
C CYS A 202 -22.88 -17.57 -4.45
N VAL A 203 -21.72 -17.14 -4.94
CA VAL A 203 -21.45 -16.99 -6.38
C VAL A 203 -21.49 -18.35 -7.07
N SER A 204 -20.83 -19.37 -6.51
CA SER A 204 -20.76 -20.71 -7.11
C SER A 204 -22.12 -21.42 -7.14
N VAL A 205 -22.94 -21.26 -6.09
CA VAL A 205 -24.25 -21.92 -5.97
C VAL A 205 -25.28 -21.23 -6.85
N LYS A 206 -25.39 -19.89 -6.82
CA LYS A 206 -26.42 -19.17 -7.55
C LYS A 206 -26.14 -19.11 -9.05
N ALA A 207 -24.94 -18.66 -9.44
CA ALA A 207 -24.47 -18.59 -10.82
C ALA A 207 -25.58 -18.23 -11.85
N ALA A 208 -26.41 -17.24 -11.53
CA ALA A 208 -27.61 -16.91 -12.32
C ALA A 208 -27.23 -16.34 -13.71
N ALA A 209 -26.05 -15.74 -13.82
CA ALA A 209 -25.44 -15.30 -15.08
C ALA A 209 -24.93 -16.47 -15.95
N GLY A 210 -25.03 -17.71 -15.49
CA GLY A 210 -24.48 -18.90 -16.15
C GLY A 210 -23.11 -19.31 -15.59
N ARG A 211 -22.61 -20.45 -16.08
CA ARG A 211 -21.27 -20.96 -15.76
C ARG A 211 -20.45 -21.08 -17.02
N HIS A 212 -19.20 -20.65 -16.93
CA HIS A 212 -18.23 -20.76 -18.01
C HIS A 212 -17.44 -22.07 -17.93
N SER A 213 -16.91 -22.50 -19.08
CA SER A 213 -16.01 -23.65 -19.12
C SER A 213 -14.66 -23.32 -18.49
N ILE A 214 -13.92 -24.35 -18.08
CA ILE A 214 -12.55 -24.17 -17.55
C ILE A 214 -11.61 -23.48 -18.57
N SER A 215 -11.84 -23.73 -19.86
CA SER A 215 -11.10 -23.09 -20.95
C SER A 215 -11.36 -21.59 -20.99
N PHE A 216 -12.57 -21.14 -20.66
CA PHE A 216 -12.88 -19.71 -20.62
C PHE A 216 -12.31 -19.08 -19.34
N ALA A 217 -12.61 -19.66 -18.18
CA ALA A 217 -12.22 -19.09 -16.88
C ALA A 217 -10.69 -18.98 -16.70
N LEU A 218 -9.91 -19.92 -17.23
CA LEU A 218 -8.45 -19.94 -17.08
C LEU A 218 -7.67 -19.57 -18.34
N GLY A 219 -8.32 -19.59 -19.51
CA GLY A 219 -7.65 -19.48 -20.81
C GLY A 219 -8.21 -18.42 -21.74
N HIS A 220 -9.37 -17.82 -21.45
CA HIS A 220 -9.89 -16.75 -22.30
C HIS A 220 -9.07 -15.48 -22.11
N PHE A 221 -8.53 -15.00 -23.23
CA PHE A 221 -7.74 -13.79 -23.30
C PHE A 221 -8.23 -12.93 -24.46
N ASP A 222 -8.63 -11.70 -24.16
CA ASP A 222 -9.05 -10.72 -25.16
C ASP A 222 -8.34 -9.37 -24.97
N ALA A 223 -7.45 -9.04 -25.90
CA ALA A 223 -6.70 -7.78 -25.90
C ALA A 223 -7.42 -6.64 -26.66
N SER A 224 -8.58 -6.91 -27.26
CA SER A 224 -9.27 -5.96 -28.15
C SER A 224 -9.67 -4.67 -27.42
N TYR A 225 -9.96 -4.75 -26.12
CA TYR A 225 -10.34 -3.60 -25.29
C TYR A 225 -9.18 -2.66 -24.97
N SER A 226 -7.95 -3.17 -24.89
CA SER A 226 -6.78 -2.36 -24.56
C SER A 226 -6.18 -1.69 -25.81
N GLY A 227 -6.36 -2.30 -26.98
CA GLY A 227 -5.75 -1.89 -28.24
C GLY A 227 -4.25 -2.20 -28.34
N TRP A 228 -3.63 -2.71 -27.27
CA TRP A 228 -2.22 -3.11 -27.24
C TRP A 228 -2.01 -4.48 -27.91
N THR A 229 -0.77 -4.76 -28.34
CA THR A 229 -0.42 -6.09 -28.83
C THR A 229 -0.68 -7.15 -27.75
N PRO A 230 -1.12 -8.37 -28.08
CA PRO A 230 -1.57 -9.36 -27.09
C PRO A 230 -0.61 -9.58 -25.91
N GLY A 231 0.69 -9.75 -26.19
CA GLY A 231 1.69 -9.93 -25.13
C GLY A 231 1.86 -8.70 -24.22
N TRP A 232 1.79 -7.48 -24.79
CA TRP A 232 1.90 -6.26 -24.01
C TRP A 232 0.60 -5.93 -23.26
N SER A 233 -0.55 -6.25 -23.85
CA SER A 233 -1.86 -6.17 -23.20
C SER A 233 -1.91 -7.04 -21.95
N PHE A 234 -1.29 -8.23 -21.95
CA PHE A 234 -1.16 -9.03 -20.73
C PHE A 234 -0.40 -8.28 -19.62
N PHE A 235 0.75 -7.68 -19.92
CA PHE A 235 1.52 -6.91 -18.92
C PHE A 235 0.79 -5.64 -18.49
N ILE A 236 0.21 -4.88 -19.43
CA ILE A 236 -0.63 -3.70 -19.15
C ILE A 236 -1.95 -4.07 -18.46
N GLY A 237 -2.43 -5.30 -18.62
CA GLY A 237 -3.56 -5.81 -17.86
C GLY A 237 -3.14 -6.21 -16.46
N THR A 238 -1.95 -6.78 -16.30
CA THR A 238 -1.41 -7.33 -15.04
C THR A 238 -0.86 -6.25 -14.10
N LEU A 239 -0.30 -5.15 -14.63
CA LEU A 239 0.67 -4.32 -13.89
C LEU A 239 0.33 -2.87 -13.60
N PRO A 240 -0.32 -2.08 -14.45
CA PRO A 240 -0.69 -0.73 -14.07
C PRO A 240 -1.76 -0.82 -13.00
N LEU A 241 -1.49 -0.12 -11.90
CA LEU A 241 -2.30 0.89 -11.21
C LEU A 241 -3.74 0.54 -10.79
N ASN A 242 -4.47 -0.14 -11.67
CA ASN A 242 -5.86 -0.50 -11.57
C ASN A 242 -6.09 -2.03 -11.66
N ASN A 243 -5.07 -2.87 -11.68
CA ASN A 243 -5.28 -4.29 -11.40
C ASN A 243 -5.12 -4.54 -9.89
N VAL A 244 -6.02 -5.35 -9.33
CA VAL A 244 -6.00 -5.88 -7.95
C VAL A 244 -4.57 -6.27 -7.51
N LEU A 245 -3.71 -6.76 -8.40
CA LEU A 245 -2.47 -7.47 -8.06
C LEU A 245 -1.37 -6.62 -7.44
N ALA A 246 -0.89 -5.59 -8.15
CA ALA A 246 0.21 -4.76 -7.68
C ALA A 246 -0.24 -3.79 -6.57
N TYR A 247 -1.51 -3.37 -6.64
CA TYR A 247 -2.13 -2.54 -5.62
C TYR A 247 -2.25 -3.27 -4.28
N THR A 248 -2.72 -4.52 -4.28
CA THR A 248 -2.93 -5.32 -3.05
C THR A 248 -1.65 -5.46 -2.23
N TYR A 249 -0.51 -5.63 -2.90
CA TYR A 249 0.78 -5.82 -2.23
C TYR A 249 1.60 -4.53 -2.04
N SER A 250 1.10 -3.38 -2.49
CA SER A 250 1.82 -2.10 -2.39
C SER A 250 2.06 -1.64 -0.94
N ALA A 251 1.22 -2.05 0.00
CA ALA A 251 1.30 -1.64 1.41
C ALA A 251 2.13 -2.57 2.31
N ILE A 252 2.76 -3.64 1.79
CA ILE A 252 3.46 -4.65 2.61
C ILE A 252 4.51 -4.03 3.54
N GLY A 253 5.30 -3.06 3.04
CA GLY A 253 6.32 -2.41 3.84
C GLY A 253 5.80 -1.45 4.91
N MET A 254 4.53 -1.02 4.84
CA MET A 254 3.93 -0.09 5.80
C MET A 254 3.79 -0.71 7.20
N ILE A 255 3.79 -2.04 7.30
CA ILE A 255 3.81 -2.76 8.57
C ILE A 255 5.03 -2.35 9.42
N THR A 256 6.15 -2.02 8.76
CA THR A 256 7.38 -1.57 9.47
C THR A 256 7.23 -0.21 10.13
N ASN A 257 6.33 0.65 9.64
CA ASN A 257 6.05 1.93 10.29
C ASN A 257 5.34 1.79 11.63
N MET A 258 4.85 0.58 11.96
CA MET A 258 4.25 0.23 13.24
C MET A 258 5.19 -0.56 14.15
N ALA A 259 6.49 -0.63 13.83
CA ALA A 259 7.47 -1.46 14.55
C ALA A 259 7.51 -1.18 16.07
N GLU A 260 7.34 0.08 16.49
CA GLU A 260 7.30 0.45 17.92
C GLU A 260 6.08 -0.09 18.68
N GLU A 261 5.00 -0.42 17.97
CA GLU A 261 3.78 -1.01 18.55
C GLU A 261 3.81 -2.55 18.55
N VAL A 262 4.85 -3.19 17.98
CA VAL A 262 4.95 -4.65 17.79
C VAL A 262 5.84 -5.29 18.87
N HIS A 263 5.39 -6.43 19.42
CA HIS A 263 6.20 -7.27 20.30
C HIS A 263 7.30 -7.99 19.51
N ASN A 264 8.53 -8.06 20.04
CA ASN A 264 9.69 -8.68 19.36
C ASN A 264 9.80 -8.34 17.85
N PRO A 265 10.00 -7.06 17.48
CA PRO A 265 9.86 -6.63 16.10
C PRO A 265 10.91 -7.24 15.15
N SER A 266 12.09 -7.63 15.65
CA SER A 266 13.15 -8.31 14.87
C SER A 266 12.72 -9.67 14.32
N GLU A 267 11.76 -10.34 14.95
CA GLU A 267 11.26 -11.65 14.51
C GLU A 267 9.85 -11.58 13.93
N ILE A 268 8.97 -10.76 14.53
CA ILE A 268 7.57 -10.70 14.13
C ILE A 268 7.41 -9.97 12.80
N LEU A 269 8.11 -8.85 12.58
CA LEU A 269 7.97 -8.08 11.32
C LEU A 269 8.43 -8.87 10.09
N PRO A 270 9.61 -9.54 10.08
CA PRO A 270 10.04 -10.34 8.93
C PRO A 270 9.08 -11.49 8.59
N LYS A 271 8.54 -12.16 9.63
CA LYS A 271 7.54 -13.22 9.48
C LYS A 271 6.25 -12.67 8.88
N ALA A 272 5.76 -11.52 9.36
CA ALA A 272 4.56 -10.88 8.84
C ALA A 272 4.72 -10.49 7.36
N ILE A 273 5.82 -9.82 7.01
CA ILE A 273 6.12 -9.41 5.63
C ILE A 273 6.16 -10.65 4.71
N THR A 274 6.88 -11.70 5.11
CA THR A 274 7.09 -12.89 4.27
C THR A 274 5.83 -13.74 4.09
N TRP A 275 5.03 -13.92 5.16
CA TRP A 275 3.85 -14.78 5.13
C TRP A 275 2.58 -14.06 4.64
N SER A 276 2.53 -12.73 4.68
CA SER A 276 1.37 -11.96 4.17
C SER A 276 1.10 -12.23 2.69
N ILE A 277 2.13 -12.37 1.87
CA ILE A 277 2.00 -12.62 0.43
C ILE A 277 1.42 -14.00 0.12
N PRO A 278 1.96 -15.15 0.57
CA PRO A 278 1.40 -16.45 0.22
C PRO A 278 -0.02 -16.63 0.77
N ILE A 279 -0.31 -16.12 1.97
CA ILE A 279 -1.67 -16.13 2.54
C ILE A 279 -2.61 -15.27 1.68
N GLY A 280 -2.17 -14.07 1.31
CA GLY A 280 -2.90 -13.21 0.38
C GLY A 280 -3.10 -13.88 -0.98
N THR A 281 -2.09 -14.57 -1.50
CA THR A 281 -2.09 -15.25 -2.81
C THR A 281 -3.14 -16.34 -2.83
N LEU A 282 -3.16 -17.20 -1.80
CA LEU A 282 -4.15 -18.26 -1.68
C LEU A 282 -5.56 -17.68 -1.53
N SER A 283 -5.71 -16.66 -0.68
CA SER A 283 -6.99 -15.98 -0.45
C SER A 283 -7.52 -15.33 -1.74
N GLY A 284 -6.64 -14.70 -2.52
CA GLY A 284 -6.98 -14.11 -3.82
C GLY A 284 -7.39 -15.15 -4.86
N ILE A 285 -6.71 -16.30 -4.92
CA ILE A 285 -7.11 -17.40 -5.83
C ILE A 285 -8.50 -17.93 -5.47
N VAL A 286 -8.77 -18.14 -4.17
CA VAL A 286 -10.07 -18.62 -3.68
C VAL A 286 -11.17 -17.59 -3.95
N PHE A 287 -10.86 -16.29 -3.89
CA PHE A 287 -11.77 -15.20 -4.23
C PHE A 287 -12.02 -15.08 -5.75
N LEU A 288 -10.97 -15.15 -6.57
CA LEU A 288 -11.04 -14.91 -8.02
C LEU A 288 -11.67 -16.09 -8.77
N LEU A 289 -11.33 -17.34 -8.44
CA LEU A 289 -11.84 -18.54 -9.12
C LEU A 289 -13.36 -18.54 -9.33
N PRO A 290 -14.20 -18.44 -8.28
CA PRO A 290 -15.66 -18.48 -8.45
C PRO A 290 -16.17 -17.32 -9.31
N ILE A 291 -15.54 -16.14 -9.23
CA ILE A 291 -15.89 -14.97 -10.05
C ILE A 291 -15.59 -15.26 -11.53
N LEU A 292 -14.43 -15.85 -11.85
CA LEU A 292 -14.06 -16.18 -13.23
C LEU A 292 -14.99 -17.22 -13.87
N PHE A 293 -15.45 -18.19 -13.09
CA PHE A 293 -16.39 -19.21 -13.58
C PHE A 293 -17.83 -18.70 -13.76
N THR A 294 -18.18 -17.57 -13.16
CA THR A 294 -19.53 -16.99 -13.20
C THR A 294 -19.56 -15.59 -13.79
N LEU A 295 -18.46 -15.18 -14.44
CA LEU A 295 -18.26 -13.84 -14.93
C LEU A 295 -19.38 -13.45 -15.92
N PRO A 296 -20.16 -12.40 -15.66
CA PRO A 296 -21.09 -11.85 -16.62
C PRO A 296 -20.39 -11.30 -17.86
N ASP A 297 -21.18 -10.93 -18.86
CA ASP A 297 -20.68 -10.30 -20.08
C ASP A 297 -19.75 -9.09 -19.79
N ILE A 298 -18.58 -9.08 -20.41
CA ILE A 298 -17.51 -8.11 -20.12
C ILE A 298 -17.92 -6.70 -20.57
N ASP A 299 -18.58 -6.57 -21.73
CA ASP A 299 -19.05 -5.27 -22.24
C ASP A 299 -20.02 -4.62 -21.25
N THR A 300 -20.94 -5.40 -20.70
CA THR A 300 -21.89 -4.96 -19.67
C THR A 300 -21.17 -4.45 -18.42
N LEU A 301 -20.10 -5.11 -17.99
CA LEU A 301 -19.31 -4.70 -16.83
C LEU A 301 -18.49 -3.43 -17.09
N LEU A 302 -17.94 -3.28 -18.30
CA LEU A 302 -17.13 -2.12 -18.67
C LEU A 302 -17.96 -0.85 -18.91
N GLN A 303 -19.25 -0.99 -19.24
CA GLN A 303 -20.17 0.14 -19.44
C GLN A 303 -20.76 0.72 -18.15
N VAL A 304 -20.37 0.21 -16.98
CA VAL A 304 -20.87 0.69 -15.68
C VAL A 304 -20.40 2.12 -15.41
N SER A 305 -21.37 3.05 -15.34
CA SER A 305 -21.13 4.49 -15.19
C SER A 305 -20.42 4.90 -13.90
N SER A 306 -20.53 4.10 -12.83
CA SER A 306 -19.82 4.33 -11.56
C SER A 306 -18.32 4.01 -11.63
N GLY A 307 -17.86 3.37 -12.72
CA GLY A 307 -16.47 2.91 -12.85
C GLY A 307 -16.12 1.73 -11.94
N GLN A 308 -17.08 1.19 -11.18
CA GLN A 308 -16.88 0.07 -10.26
C GLN A 308 -17.83 -1.10 -10.60
N PRO A 309 -17.40 -2.08 -11.42
CA PRO A 309 -18.27 -3.13 -11.94
C PRO A 309 -18.67 -4.17 -10.89
N ILE A 310 -17.99 -4.24 -9.73
CA ILE A 310 -18.22 -5.28 -8.72
C ILE A 310 -19.68 -5.37 -8.25
N GLY A 311 -20.34 -4.23 -8.02
CA GLY A 311 -21.72 -4.23 -7.54
C GLY A 311 -22.67 -4.85 -8.57
N VAL A 312 -22.56 -4.41 -9.82
CA VAL A 312 -23.35 -4.93 -10.95
C VAL A 312 -23.03 -6.39 -11.20
N MET A 313 -21.75 -6.76 -11.18
CA MET A 313 -21.27 -8.13 -11.33
C MET A 313 -21.93 -9.07 -10.31
N PHE A 314 -21.88 -8.74 -9.02
CA PHE A 314 -22.50 -9.55 -7.98
C PHE A 314 -24.03 -9.59 -8.09
N THR A 315 -24.68 -8.49 -8.48
CA THR A 315 -26.13 -8.49 -8.72
C THR A 315 -26.53 -9.43 -9.86
N LEU A 316 -25.79 -9.40 -10.98
CA LEU A 316 -26.05 -10.27 -12.14
C LEU A 316 -25.79 -11.75 -11.80
N ILE A 317 -24.70 -12.04 -11.10
CA ILE A 317 -24.37 -13.41 -10.65
C ILE A 317 -25.41 -13.95 -9.67
N MET A 318 -25.88 -13.14 -8.73
CA MET A 318 -26.82 -13.55 -7.70
C MET A 318 -28.28 -13.58 -8.18
N GLY A 319 -28.58 -12.95 -9.32
CA GLY A 319 -29.94 -12.79 -9.85
C GLY A 319 -30.87 -11.97 -8.94
N SER A 320 -30.32 -11.24 -7.95
CA SER A 320 -31.09 -10.44 -7.01
C SER A 320 -30.32 -9.23 -6.50
N LYS A 321 -31.02 -8.11 -6.34
CA LYS A 321 -30.46 -6.87 -5.78
C LYS A 321 -29.93 -7.07 -4.36
N ALA A 322 -30.70 -7.76 -3.51
CA ALA A 322 -30.31 -8.06 -2.13
C ALA A 322 -29.06 -8.95 -2.04
N GLY A 323 -28.94 -9.95 -2.93
CA GLY A 323 -27.74 -10.79 -2.99
C GLY A 323 -26.50 -10.00 -3.40
N GLY A 324 -26.61 -9.15 -4.44
CA GLY A 324 -25.51 -8.29 -4.86
C GLY A 324 -25.05 -7.34 -3.75
N PHE A 325 -25.99 -6.66 -3.09
CA PHE A 325 -25.66 -5.74 -1.98
C PHE A 325 -25.03 -6.46 -0.79
N GLY A 326 -25.55 -7.64 -0.42
CA GLY A 326 -24.97 -8.47 0.64
C GLY A 326 -23.51 -8.82 0.38
N LEU A 327 -23.15 -9.16 -0.86
CA LEU A 327 -21.76 -9.44 -1.24
C LEU A 327 -20.87 -8.18 -1.27
N VAL A 328 -21.42 -7.02 -1.63
CA VAL A 328 -20.70 -5.73 -1.57
C VAL A 328 -20.42 -5.30 -0.14
N ILE A 329 -21.30 -5.58 0.83
CA ILE A 329 -21.07 -5.30 2.26
C ILE A 329 -19.87 -6.11 2.81
N PHE A 330 -19.65 -7.31 2.31
CA PHE A 330 -18.44 -8.08 2.64
C PHE A 330 -17.17 -7.49 1.98
N GLY A 331 -17.31 -6.54 1.05
CA GLY A 331 -16.22 -5.74 0.52
C GLY A 331 -15.60 -4.85 1.61
N ILE A 332 -14.41 -5.22 2.05
CA ILE A 332 -13.65 -4.66 3.19
C ILE A 332 -13.14 -3.24 2.90
N GLY A 333 -14.04 -2.29 2.68
CA GLY A 333 -13.65 -0.90 2.47
C GLY A 333 -13.24 -0.22 3.78
N MET A 334 -14.17 -0.14 4.73
CA MET A 334 -13.99 0.68 5.94
C MET A 334 -12.87 0.20 6.86
N PHE A 335 -12.75 -1.10 7.12
CA PHE A 335 -11.70 -1.62 7.99
C PHE A 335 -10.30 -1.43 7.37
N CYS A 336 -10.18 -1.61 6.05
CA CYS A 336 -8.94 -1.34 5.33
C CYS A 336 -8.59 0.16 5.38
N ALA A 337 -9.57 1.04 5.18
CA ALA A 337 -9.42 2.49 5.28
C ALA A 337 -8.95 2.95 6.68
N ILE A 338 -9.45 2.34 7.75
CA ILE A 338 -8.99 2.61 9.13
C ILE A 338 -7.54 2.15 9.31
N SER A 339 -7.23 0.91 8.92
CA SER A 339 -5.89 0.31 9.12
C SER A 339 -4.81 1.07 8.34
N ILE A 340 -5.07 1.43 7.07
CA ILE A 340 -4.12 2.19 6.25
C ILE A 340 -3.93 3.63 6.76
N SER A 341 -4.99 4.27 7.25
CA SER A 341 -4.91 5.63 7.82
C SER A 341 -4.06 5.64 9.09
N CYS A 342 -4.20 4.60 9.92
CA CYS A 342 -3.35 4.38 11.07
C CYS A 342 -1.88 4.26 10.66
N ALA A 343 -1.55 3.34 9.74
CA ALA A 343 -0.18 3.15 9.27
C ALA A 343 0.41 4.43 8.62
N ALA A 344 -0.35 5.15 7.81
CA ALA A 344 0.09 6.40 7.17
C ALA A 344 0.45 7.48 8.19
N SER A 345 -0.32 7.60 9.28
CA SER A 345 0.00 8.55 10.35
C SER A 345 1.27 8.18 11.12
N ARG A 346 1.56 6.88 11.29
CA ARG A 346 2.77 6.41 12.00
C ARG A 346 4.01 6.64 11.15
N ALA A 347 3.91 6.38 9.84
CA ALA A 347 4.95 6.72 8.87
C ALA A 347 5.24 8.23 8.83
N THR A 348 4.19 9.06 8.80
CA THR A 348 4.31 10.52 8.81
C THR A 348 4.98 11.02 10.10
N TRP A 349 4.58 10.48 11.25
CA TRP A 349 5.18 10.81 12.54
C TRP A 349 6.66 10.40 12.62
N ALA A 350 7.01 9.19 12.16
CA ALA A 350 8.40 8.72 12.20
C ALA A 350 9.32 9.65 11.38
N PHE A 351 8.88 10.07 10.19
CA PHE A 351 9.63 11.01 9.36
C PHE A 351 9.68 12.43 9.96
N ALA A 352 8.65 12.83 10.69
CA ALA A 352 8.65 14.06 11.48
C ALA A 352 9.67 14.03 12.62
N ARG A 353 9.78 12.90 13.31
CA ARG A 353 10.74 12.70 14.41
C ARG A 353 12.19 12.92 13.95
N ASP A 354 12.50 12.54 12.71
CA ASP A 354 13.82 12.70 12.10
C ASP A 354 14.02 14.06 11.42
N LYS A 355 13.20 15.07 11.76
CA LYS A 355 13.30 16.49 11.32
C LYS A 355 13.25 16.68 9.80
N ALA A 356 12.64 15.75 9.07
CA ALA A 356 12.69 15.76 7.61
C ALA A 356 11.53 16.54 6.95
N ILE A 357 10.42 16.78 7.67
CA ILE A 357 9.26 17.53 7.17
C ILE A 357 9.20 18.98 7.70
N PRO A 358 8.58 19.91 6.96
CA PRO A 358 8.31 21.25 7.47
C PRO A 358 7.47 21.19 8.76
N PHE A 359 7.75 22.10 9.70
CA PHE A 359 7.11 22.14 11.02
C PHE A 359 7.19 20.80 11.79
N HIS A 360 8.29 20.05 11.61
CA HIS A 360 8.50 18.75 12.26
C HIS A 360 8.19 18.74 13.77
N GLN A 361 8.50 19.83 14.49
CA GLN A 361 8.23 19.98 15.92
C GLN A 361 6.74 19.87 16.30
N LEU A 362 5.82 20.17 15.37
CA LEU A 362 4.38 20.01 15.59
C LEU A 362 3.97 18.55 15.34
N PHE A 363 4.43 17.97 14.24
CA PHE A 363 4.01 16.65 13.75
C PHE A 363 4.70 15.49 14.45
N SER A 364 5.86 15.71 15.08
CA SER A 364 6.57 14.70 15.89
C SER A 364 5.99 14.53 17.29
N LYS A 365 5.07 15.41 17.73
CA LYS A 365 4.46 15.34 19.07
C LYS A 365 3.44 14.22 19.16
N ILE A 366 3.61 13.38 20.19
CA ILE A 366 2.64 12.37 20.61
C ILE A 366 1.74 12.94 21.70
N SER A 367 0.44 12.62 21.64
CA SER A 367 -0.52 13.00 22.69
C SER A 367 -0.60 11.90 23.77
N PRO A 368 -0.21 12.17 25.02
CA PRO A 368 -0.32 11.21 26.11
C PRO A 368 -1.78 10.92 26.51
N TYR A 369 -2.69 11.86 26.23
CA TYR A 369 -4.10 11.79 26.61
C TYR A 369 -4.93 10.88 25.68
N LEU A 370 -4.46 10.64 24.46
CA LEU A 370 -5.11 9.77 23.46
C LEU A 370 -4.22 8.55 23.19
N ASP A 371 -3.88 7.79 24.22
CA ASP A 371 -3.16 6.50 24.11
C ASP A 371 -1.92 6.53 23.18
N ASP A 372 -1.08 7.55 23.35
CA ASP A 372 0.19 7.71 22.63
C ASP A 372 0.04 7.84 21.09
N VAL A 373 -1.10 8.37 20.62
CA VAL A 373 -1.36 8.63 19.19
C VAL A 373 -0.66 9.91 18.71
N PRO A 374 -0.02 9.91 17.52
CA PRO A 374 0.49 11.11 16.88
C PRO A 374 -0.63 11.89 16.17
N VAL A 375 -1.46 12.61 16.95
CA VAL A 375 -2.66 13.32 16.47
C VAL A 375 -2.36 14.29 15.32
N ASN A 376 -1.29 15.09 15.46
CA ASN A 376 -0.95 16.10 14.46
C ASN A 376 -0.52 15.47 13.12
N ALA A 377 0.21 14.35 13.17
CA ALA A 377 0.62 13.62 11.96
C ALA A 377 -0.57 12.95 11.27
N LEU A 378 -1.53 12.42 12.05
CA LEU A 378 -2.78 11.88 11.52
C LEU A 378 -3.62 12.96 10.84
N LEU A 379 -3.81 14.12 11.50
CA LEU A 379 -4.55 15.24 10.90
C LEU A 379 -3.88 15.76 9.64
N LEU A 380 -2.55 15.85 9.60
CA LEU A 380 -1.81 16.22 8.39
C LEU A 380 -2.10 15.24 7.24
N SER A 381 -1.97 13.94 7.50
CA SER A 381 -2.27 12.90 6.50
C SER A 381 -3.71 13.00 6.00
N THR A 382 -4.68 13.19 6.91
CA THR A 382 -6.10 13.35 6.57
C THR A 382 -6.36 14.59 5.73
N VAL A 383 -5.78 15.75 6.09
CA VAL A 383 -5.93 16.99 5.31
C VAL A 383 -5.35 16.84 3.91
N ILE A 384 -4.16 16.23 3.78
CA ILE A 384 -3.54 15.98 2.48
C ILE A 384 -4.41 15.04 1.63
N GLN A 385 -4.96 13.98 2.22
CA GLN A 385 -5.89 13.09 1.53
C GLN A 385 -7.13 13.85 1.05
N ILE A 386 -7.73 14.72 1.87
CA ILE A 386 -8.89 15.52 1.46
C ILE A 386 -8.52 16.44 0.30
N LEU A 387 -7.40 17.17 0.38
CA LEU A 387 -6.95 18.08 -0.67
C LEU A 387 -6.67 17.36 -2.00
N LEU A 388 -6.05 16.19 -1.95
CA LEU A 388 -5.82 15.37 -3.14
C LEU A 388 -7.11 14.73 -3.67
N GLY A 389 -8.05 14.38 -2.79
CA GLY A 389 -9.38 13.90 -3.15
C GLY A 389 -10.19 14.94 -3.92
N LEU A 390 -10.08 16.23 -3.55
CA LEU A 390 -10.74 17.33 -4.27
C LEU A 390 -10.28 17.45 -5.72
N ILE A 391 -9.12 16.91 -6.10
CA ILE A 391 -8.65 16.90 -7.50
C ILE A 391 -9.60 16.07 -8.38
N TYR A 392 -10.24 15.03 -7.81
CA TYR A 392 -11.22 14.21 -8.52
C TYR A 392 -12.39 15.02 -9.08
N LEU A 393 -12.80 16.09 -8.38
CA LEU A 393 -13.83 17.03 -8.83
C LEU A 393 -13.48 17.71 -10.15
N GLY A 394 -12.20 18.02 -10.35
CA GLY A 394 -11.72 18.70 -11.55
C GLY A 394 -11.32 17.74 -12.67
N SER A 395 -10.71 16.60 -12.33
CA SER A 395 -10.24 15.62 -13.31
C SER A 395 -10.04 14.23 -12.70
N THR A 396 -10.82 13.27 -13.21
CA THR A 396 -10.67 11.83 -12.90
C THR A 396 -9.30 11.30 -13.34
N ALA A 397 -8.79 11.77 -14.48
CA ALA A 397 -7.47 11.39 -14.99
C ALA A 397 -6.34 11.87 -14.07
N ALA A 398 -6.42 13.11 -13.57
CA ALA A 398 -5.44 13.64 -12.62
C ALA A 398 -5.50 12.86 -11.30
N PHE A 399 -6.69 12.59 -10.77
CA PHE A 399 -6.86 11.79 -9.56
C PHE A 399 -6.27 10.38 -9.69
N ASN A 400 -6.59 9.67 -10.78
CA ASN A 400 -6.05 8.34 -11.04
C ASN A 400 -4.52 8.34 -11.15
N ALA A 401 -3.93 9.44 -11.64
CA ALA A 401 -2.48 9.61 -11.64
C ALA A 401 -1.89 9.69 -10.22
N PHE A 402 -2.54 10.39 -9.28
CA PHE A 402 -2.10 10.42 -7.87
C PHE A 402 -2.21 9.06 -7.19
N VAL A 403 -3.28 8.31 -7.47
CA VAL A 403 -3.42 6.92 -7.00
C VAL A 403 -2.27 6.05 -7.51
N GLY A 404 -1.81 6.28 -8.74
CA GLY A 404 -0.73 5.48 -9.32
C GLY A 404 0.64 5.76 -8.81
N VAL A 405 0.89 7.03 -8.54
CA VAL A 405 2.11 7.46 -7.89
C VAL A 405 2.25 6.81 -6.51
N ALA A 406 1.16 6.44 -5.83
CA ALA A 406 1.24 5.72 -4.57
C ALA A 406 2.04 4.43 -4.67
N VAL A 407 1.69 3.58 -5.64
CA VAL A 407 2.35 2.29 -5.85
C VAL A 407 3.76 2.47 -6.37
N MET A 408 3.99 3.45 -7.25
CA MET A 408 5.32 3.79 -7.76
C MET A 408 6.27 4.27 -6.64
N CYS A 409 5.80 5.19 -5.79
CA CYS A 409 6.58 5.74 -4.68
C CYS A 409 6.87 4.69 -3.62
N LEU A 410 5.89 3.89 -3.20
CA LEU A 410 6.10 2.81 -2.23
C LEU A 410 7.01 1.71 -2.81
N GLY A 411 6.78 1.29 -4.06
CA GLY A 411 7.62 0.32 -4.74
C GLY A 411 9.07 0.79 -4.84
N ALA A 412 9.30 2.04 -5.28
CA ALA A 412 10.64 2.63 -5.34
C ALA A 412 11.28 2.76 -3.95
N SER A 413 10.52 3.15 -2.92
CA SER A 413 10.98 3.23 -1.53
C SER A 413 11.41 1.85 -1.00
N TYR A 414 10.72 0.78 -1.37
CA TYR A 414 11.10 -0.57 -0.96
C TYR A 414 12.28 -1.13 -1.76
N ALA A 415 12.38 -0.79 -3.05
CA ALA A 415 13.46 -1.26 -3.90
C ALA A 415 14.80 -0.58 -3.61
N MET A 416 14.82 0.69 -3.20
CA MET A 416 16.05 1.42 -2.90
C MET A 416 16.96 0.73 -1.85
N PRO A 417 16.49 0.37 -0.65
CA PRO A 417 17.36 -0.29 0.34
C PRO A 417 17.80 -1.68 -0.13
N VAL A 418 16.97 -2.39 -0.92
CA VAL A 418 17.34 -3.69 -1.52
C VAL A 418 18.44 -3.52 -2.57
N ALA A 419 18.34 -2.49 -3.43
CA ALA A 419 19.36 -2.15 -4.42
C ALA A 419 20.67 -1.75 -3.75
N MET A 420 20.62 -0.96 -2.67
CA MET A 420 21.81 -0.56 -1.91
C MET A 420 22.46 -1.77 -1.22
N SER A 421 21.67 -2.68 -0.65
CA SER A 421 22.15 -3.95 -0.11
C SER A 421 22.85 -4.79 -1.19
N LEU A 422 22.29 -4.84 -2.41
CA LEU A 422 22.90 -5.53 -3.55
C LEU A 422 24.21 -4.88 -4.02
N MET A 423 24.27 -3.54 -4.07
CA MET A 423 25.47 -2.78 -4.41
C MET A 423 26.62 -3.02 -3.41
N ASN A 424 26.29 -3.20 -2.12
CA ASN A 424 27.25 -3.55 -1.08
C ASN A 424 27.56 -5.05 -1.01
N ALA A 425 27.15 -5.84 -2.01
CA ALA A 425 27.29 -7.30 -2.04
C ALA A 425 26.73 -8.01 -0.79
N ARG A 426 25.68 -7.45 -0.18
CA ARG A 426 24.99 -7.96 1.03
C ARG A 426 25.92 -8.17 2.24
N ARG A 427 27.07 -7.50 2.30
CA ARG A 427 28.02 -7.61 3.43
C ARG A 427 27.36 -7.29 4.77
N ASP A 428 26.50 -6.27 4.77
CA ASP A 428 25.79 -5.84 5.97
C ASP A 428 24.72 -6.84 6.44
N MET A 429 24.31 -7.82 5.64
CA MET A 429 23.21 -8.73 5.95
C MET A 429 23.65 -10.09 6.51
N HIS A 430 24.95 -10.35 6.62
CA HIS A 430 25.46 -11.67 7.02
C HIS A 430 24.96 -12.13 8.41
N ASP A 431 24.79 -11.19 9.34
CA ASP A 431 24.35 -11.46 10.72
C ASP A 431 22.86 -11.14 10.96
N ALA A 432 22.06 -11.06 9.89
CA ALA A 432 20.63 -10.82 10.01
C ALA A 432 19.92 -12.02 10.68
N PRO A 433 19.02 -11.81 11.66
CA PRO A 433 18.24 -12.90 12.28
C PRO A 433 17.43 -13.71 11.25
N PHE A 434 16.96 -13.06 10.19
CA PHE A 434 16.37 -13.70 9.02
C PHE A 434 17.33 -13.52 7.83
N ASN A 435 18.10 -14.56 7.50
CA ASN A 435 19.10 -14.51 6.44
C ASN A 435 18.68 -15.39 5.24
N LEU A 436 18.70 -14.81 4.03
CA LEU A 436 18.40 -15.49 2.77
C LEU A 436 19.56 -16.37 2.25
N GLY A 437 20.69 -16.34 2.95
CA GLY A 437 21.89 -17.11 2.65
C GLY A 437 22.41 -16.85 1.23
N ARG A 438 22.76 -17.95 0.55
CA ARG A 438 23.36 -17.94 -0.80
C ARG A 438 22.40 -17.44 -1.89
N PHE A 439 21.10 -17.58 -1.69
CA PHE A 439 20.10 -17.18 -2.70
C PHE A 439 19.74 -15.70 -2.63
N GLY A 440 20.05 -14.99 -1.54
CA GLY A 440 19.57 -13.62 -1.36
C GLY A 440 20.13 -12.62 -2.39
N THR A 441 21.30 -12.86 -3.00
CA THR A 441 21.78 -11.99 -4.10
C THR A 441 20.89 -12.11 -5.34
N ALA A 442 20.49 -13.34 -5.71
CA ALA A 442 19.58 -13.57 -6.82
C ALA A 442 18.18 -13.03 -6.52
N ILE A 443 17.68 -13.25 -5.30
CA ILE A 443 16.37 -12.74 -4.85
C ILE A 443 16.34 -11.20 -4.88
N ASN A 444 17.37 -10.54 -4.34
CA ASN A 444 17.47 -9.08 -4.37
C ASN A 444 17.56 -8.54 -5.80
N ALA A 445 18.31 -9.21 -6.69
CA ALA A 445 18.41 -8.81 -8.09
C ALA A 445 17.06 -8.91 -8.81
N VAL A 446 16.32 -10.01 -8.63
CA VAL A 446 14.98 -10.19 -9.19
C VAL A 446 14.01 -9.14 -8.64
N ALA A 447 14.05 -8.87 -7.33
CA ALA A 447 13.19 -7.86 -6.70
C ALA A 447 13.41 -6.46 -7.28
N VAL A 448 14.67 -6.04 -7.46
CA VAL A 448 15.01 -4.74 -8.04
C VAL A 448 14.60 -4.67 -9.51
N LEU A 449 14.90 -5.70 -10.31
CA LEU A 449 14.51 -5.76 -11.72
C LEU A 449 12.99 -5.73 -11.88
N TRP A 450 12.27 -6.43 -11.01
CA TRP A 450 10.82 -6.45 -10.99
C TRP A 450 10.24 -5.06 -10.74
N ILE A 451 10.70 -4.36 -9.71
CA ILE A 451 10.21 -3.00 -9.43
C ILE A 451 10.58 -2.03 -10.54
N MET A 452 11.80 -2.12 -11.09
CA MET A 452 12.20 -1.29 -12.24
C MET A 452 11.31 -1.52 -13.47
N PHE A 453 10.96 -2.78 -13.75
CA PHE A 453 10.03 -3.11 -14.82
C PHE A 453 8.60 -2.62 -14.53
N ALA A 454 8.12 -2.81 -13.30
CA ALA A 454 6.81 -2.32 -12.88
C ALA A 454 6.69 -0.80 -13.00
N MET A 455 7.74 -0.05 -12.65
CA MET A 455 7.80 1.42 -12.79
C MET A 455 7.56 1.91 -14.21
N VAL A 456 8.10 1.20 -15.22
CA VAL A 456 7.86 1.50 -16.64
C VAL A 456 6.40 1.26 -16.99
N LEU A 457 5.83 0.14 -16.54
CA LEU A 457 4.44 -0.22 -16.84
C LEU A 457 3.42 0.69 -16.15
N PHE A 458 3.70 1.14 -14.91
CA PHE A 458 2.88 2.15 -14.24
C PHE A 458 2.88 3.51 -14.94
N SER A 459 3.85 3.75 -15.83
CA SER A 459 3.93 4.99 -16.63
C SER A 459 3.21 4.88 -17.98
N MET A 460 2.74 3.68 -18.35
CA MET A 460 2.06 3.45 -19.63
C MET A 460 0.53 3.61 -19.51
N PRO A 461 -0.16 4.03 -20.58
CA PRO A 461 -1.63 4.13 -20.59
C PRO A 461 -2.29 2.76 -20.67
N ALA A 462 -3.44 2.61 -20.02
CA ALA A 462 -4.19 1.35 -19.98
C ALA A 462 -4.83 0.98 -21.33
N VAL A 463 -5.17 1.98 -22.15
CA VAL A 463 -5.80 1.79 -23.46
C VAL A 463 -5.14 2.68 -24.52
N ILE A 464 -5.11 2.20 -25.76
CA ILE A 464 -4.72 2.96 -26.95
C ILE A 464 -5.85 2.92 -28.00
N PRO A 465 -6.12 4.01 -28.73
CA PRO A 465 -5.40 5.30 -28.77
C PRO A 465 -5.60 6.18 -27.52
N VAL A 466 -4.57 6.96 -27.19
CA VAL A 466 -4.56 7.80 -25.97
C VAL A 466 -5.32 9.11 -26.22
N THR A 467 -6.21 9.46 -25.30
CA THR A 467 -6.92 10.74 -25.25
C THR A 467 -6.46 11.54 -24.04
N ARG A 468 -6.82 12.82 -23.93
CA ARG A 468 -6.50 13.65 -22.75
C ARG A 468 -7.00 13.04 -21.43
N VAL A 469 -8.08 12.25 -21.49
CA VAL A 469 -8.73 11.62 -20.33
C VAL A 469 -8.21 10.20 -20.09
N SER A 470 -7.83 9.45 -21.14
CA SER A 470 -7.28 8.09 -21.02
C SER A 470 -5.76 8.03 -20.84
N MET A 471 -5.07 9.18 -20.92
CA MET A 471 -3.64 9.26 -20.66
C MET A 471 -3.31 8.99 -19.19
N ASN A 472 -2.27 8.21 -18.96
CA ASN A 472 -1.72 7.98 -17.64
C ASN A 472 -0.68 9.06 -17.30
N TYR A 473 -1.02 9.94 -16.35
CA TYR A 473 -0.14 11.02 -15.89
C TYR A 473 0.71 10.65 -14.66
N ALA A 474 0.76 9.38 -14.25
CA ALA A 474 1.48 8.96 -13.05
C ALA A 474 2.97 9.31 -13.09
N SER A 475 3.63 9.16 -14.24
CA SER A 475 5.04 9.54 -14.42
C SER A 475 5.28 11.03 -14.20
N VAL A 476 4.38 11.89 -14.67
CA VAL A 476 4.45 13.35 -14.50
C VAL A 476 4.32 13.72 -13.03
N VAL A 477 3.34 13.12 -12.34
CA VAL A 477 3.11 13.36 -10.91
C VAL A 477 4.29 12.83 -10.08
N PHE A 478 4.84 11.67 -10.42
CA PHE A 478 6.03 11.09 -9.78
C PHE A 478 7.24 12.03 -9.87
N VAL A 479 7.54 12.53 -11.08
CA VAL A 479 8.62 13.51 -11.29
C VAL A 479 8.30 14.82 -10.54
N GLY A 480 7.06 15.28 -10.55
CA GLY A 480 6.62 16.48 -9.83
C GLY A 480 6.91 16.41 -8.33
N PHE A 481 6.55 15.32 -7.67
CA PHE A 481 6.89 15.11 -6.25
C PHE A 481 8.40 14.97 -6.03
N GLY A 482 9.12 14.33 -6.96
CA GLY A 482 10.58 14.28 -6.94
C GLY A 482 11.21 15.68 -6.97
N VAL A 483 10.70 16.57 -7.82
CA VAL A 483 11.13 17.98 -7.89
C VAL A 483 10.81 18.71 -6.59
N ILE A 484 9.60 18.55 -6.02
CA ILE A 484 9.24 19.16 -4.73
C ILE A 484 10.20 18.71 -3.63
N SER A 485 10.49 17.41 -3.55
CA SER A 485 11.46 16.85 -2.60
C SER A 485 12.87 17.42 -2.81
N ALA A 486 13.31 17.56 -4.05
CA ALA A 486 14.61 18.12 -4.39
C ALA A 486 14.72 19.62 -4.06
N VAL A 487 13.68 20.40 -4.35
CA VAL A 487 13.61 21.83 -3.98
C VAL A 487 13.64 21.98 -2.47
N TRP A 488 12.87 21.17 -1.74
CA TRP A 488 12.87 21.19 -0.28
C TRP A 488 14.22 20.75 0.32
N TYR A 489 14.92 19.81 -0.33
CA TYR A 489 16.27 19.43 0.04
C TYR A 489 17.25 20.61 -0.09
N LEU A 490 17.18 21.35 -1.19
CA LEU A 490 18.04 22.51 -1.44
C LEU A 490 17.80 23.66 -0.46
N ILE A 491 16.53 23.90 -0.09
CA ILE A 491 16.16 24.99 0.82
C ILE A 491 16.49 24.65 2.27
N ASN A 492 16.13 23.45 2.73
CA ASN A 492 16.16 23.11 4.16
C ASN A 492 16.96 21.84 4.46
N GLY A 493 16.73 20.77 3.68
CA GLY A 493 17.34 19.46 3.92
C GLY A 493 18.86 19.47 3.98
N ARG A 494 19.53 20.21 3.08
CA ARG A 494 21.01 20.32 3.04
C ARG A 494 21.61 20.91 4.32
N PHE A 495 20.86 21.72 5.05
CA PHE A 495 21.35 22.44 6.23
C PHE A 495 20.93 21.78 7.55
N HIS A 496 19.76 21.15 7.61
CA HIS A 496 19.18 20.66 8.87
C HIS A 496 18.99 19.14 8.94
N TYR A 497 19.04 18.42 7.81
CA TYR A 497 18.85 16.97 7.80
C TYR A 497 20.20 16.24 7.86
N THR A 498 20.54 15.71 9.03
CA THR A 498 21.75 14.89 9.25
C THR A 498 21.53 13.40 9.00
N GLY A 499 20.28 13.03 8.69
CA GLY A 499 19.82 11.64 8.64
C GLY A 499 19.37 11.11 10.00
N PRO A 500 18.82 9.88 10.04
CA PRO A 500 18.43 9.19 11.26
C PRO A 500 19.58 9.06 12.28
N PRO A 501 19.27 8.95 13.58
CA PRO A 501 20.29 8.78 14.61
C PRO A 501 21.13 7.51 14.38
N ILE A 502 22.44 7.64 14.55
CA ILE A 502 23.40 6.52 14.51
C ILE A 502 23.74 6.16 15.97
N PRO A 503 23.77 4.86 16.35
CA PRO A 503 24.25 4.47 17.67
C PRO A 503 25.72 4.82 17.91
N GLU A 504 26.07 5.13 19.16
CA GLU A 504 27.37 5.64 19.61
C GLU A 504 28.59 4.78 19.15
N GLU A 505 28.43 3.46 19.03
CA GLU A 505 29.50 2.56 18.55
C GLU A 505 29.92 2.80 17.08
N SER A 506 29.00 3.26 16.21
CA SER A 506 29.33 3.59 14.81
C SER A 506 29.84 5.02 14.64
N ALA A 507 29.59 5.91 15.60
CA ALA A 507 30.21 7.23 15.61
C ALA A 507 31.73 7.11 15.84
N ALA A 508 32.13 6.27 16.80
CA ALA A 508 33.53 6.03 17.13
C ALA A 508 34.36 5.42 15.98
N SER A 509 33.79 4.51 15.18
CA SER A 509 34.48 3.94 14.02
C SER A 509 34.59 4.93 12.85
N SER A 510 33.61 5.83 12.69
CA SER A 510 33.67 6.90 11.69
C SER A 510 34.66 8.02 12.06
N GLU A 511 34.83 8.31 13.35
CA GLU A 511 35.86 9.22 13.86
C GLU A 511 37.25 8.59 13.78
N SER A 512 37.38 7.29 14.05
CA SER A 512 38.62 6.52 13.85
C SER A 512 39.09 6.50 12.39
N ASN A 513 38.17 6.47 11.42
CA ASN A 513 38.51 6.60 10.00
C ASN A 513 38.80 8.04 9.56
N ARG A 514 38.38 9.06 10.32
CA ARG A 514 38.76 10.47 10.08
C ARG A 514 40.10 10.82 10.70
N SER A 515 40.47 10.19 11.82
CA SER A 515 41.76 10.43 12.48
C SER A 515 42.94 9.71 11.83
N THR A 516 42.70 8.83 10.85
CA THR A 516 43.72 8.03 10.16
C THR A 516 44.07 8.51 8.75
N SER A 517 43.61 9.69 8.30
CA SER A 517 44.22 10.32 7.11
C SER A 517 45.53 11.01 7.53
N PRO A 518 46.72 10.50 7.15
CA PRO A 518 47.94 11.25 7.37
C PRO A 518 47.89 12.44 6.42
N LEU A 519 48.02 13.65 6.97
CA LEU A 519 48.50 14.80 6.23
C LEU A 519 49.81 14.38 5.55
N GLN A 520 49.80 14.19 4.23
CA GLN A 520 51.01 14.14 3.42
C GLN A 520 51.06 15.44 2.61
N GLY A 521 52.21 16.09 2.76
CA GLY A 521 52.58 17.41 2.25
C GLY A 521 52.71 17.49 0.74
#